data_AF-A0A0F7IEK0-F1
#
_entry.id   AF-A0A0F7IEK0-F1
#
_cell.length_a   1.000
_cell.length_b   1.000
_cell.length_c   1.000
_cell.angle_alpha   90.00
_cell.angle_beta   90.00
_cell.angle_gamma   90.00
#
_symmetry.space_group_name_H-M   'P 1'
#
loop_
_entity.id
_entity.type
_entity.pdbx_description
1 polymer ?
#
loop_
_entity_poly.entity_id
_entity_poly.type
_entity_poly.pdbx_seq_one_letter_code
_entity_poly.pdbx_strand_id
1 'polypeptide(L)'
;MIELVPFRRYERWRCTHCGFCCEEYDVSLGYEDEKRLRRFGNVFRYGKIGVYLRKKNGRCIFRKDKCRIYRFRPIACRKYPFYFREEGGEDSKFEFMGRTVHVFVDPRCSGLGDGERIEEVISRILKQVR
;
A
#
# COMPACT_ATOMS: atom_id res chain seq x y z
N MET A 1 -6.34 -16.19 -5.02
CA MET A 1 -5.19 -15.75 -4.22
C MET A 1 -4.37 -14.79 -5.06
N ILE A 2 -3.78 -13.75 -4.45
CA ILE A 2 -2.93 -12.81 -5.19
C ILE A 2 -1.56 -13.45 -5.35
N GLU A 3 -1.09 -13.58 -6.58
CA GLU A 3 0.27 -14.01 -6.86
C GLU A 3 1.21 -12.80 -6.75
N LEU A 4 2.01 -12.78 -5.69
CA LEU A 4 3.00 -11.73 -5.46
C LEU A 4 4.34 -12.14 -6.08
N VAL A 5 5.04 -11.19 -6.67
CA VAL A 5 6.33 -11.42 -7.31
C VAL A 5 7.45 -10.66 -6.61
N PRO A 6 8.71 -11.12 -6.63
CA PRO A 6 9.82 -10.39 -6.05
C PRO A 6 9.95 -8.98 -6.65
N PHE A 7 10.26 -7.98 -5.81
CA PHE A 7 10.31 -6.58 -6.25
C PHE A 7 11.35 -6.32 -7.35
N ARG A 8 12.45 -7.08 -7.37
CA ARG A 8 13.56 -6.95 -8.34
C ARG A 8 13.16 -7.17 -9.81
N ARG A 9 11.94 -7.65 -10.07
CA ARG A 9 11.38 -7.71 -11.44
C ARG A 9 11.11 -6.33 -12.04
N TYR A 10 11.12 -5.28 -11.24
CA TYR A 10 10.84 -3.91 -11.67
C TYR A 10 11.91 -2.97 -11.13
N GLU A 11 12.38 -2.04 -11.94
CA GLU A 11 13.40 -1.06 -11.53
C GLU A 11 12.80 0.21 -10.90
N ARG A 12 11.54 0.52 -11.22
CA ARG A 12 10.89 1.79 -10.90
C ARG A 12 9.46 1.60 -10.43
N TRP A 13 8.99 2.54 -9.62
CA TRP A 13 7.57 2.61 -9.26
C TRP A 13 7.08 4.03 -8.99
N ARG A 14 5.84 4.31 -9.41
CA ARG A 14 5.04 5.48 -9.02
C ARG A 14 3.58 5.10 -8.90
N CYS A 15 2.84 5.70 -7.97
CA CYS A 15 1.37 5.61 -8.04
C CYS A 15 0.84 6.47 -9.20
N THR A 16 0.15 5.85 -10.15
CA THR A 16 -0.45 6.52 -11.32
C THR A 16 -1.86 7.05 -11.07
N HIS A 17 -2.36 6.94 -9.83
CA HIS A 17 -3.75 7.27 -9.47
C HIS A 17 -4.83 6.48 -10.26
N CYS A 18 -4.47 5.32 -10.83
CA CYS A 18 -5.38 4.47 -11.61
C CYS A 18 -6.65 4.06 -10.84
N GLY A 19 -6.54 3.91 -9.53
CA GLY A 19 -7.67 3.59 -8.66
C GLY A 19 -7.89 2.10 -8.43
N PHE A 20 -7.16 1.20 -9.11
CA PHE A 20 -7.24 -0.25 -8.93
C PHE A 20 -7.30 -0.65 -7.44
N CYS A 21 -6.36 -0.19 -6.63
CA CYS A 21 -6.32 -0.51 -5.20
C CYS A 21 -7.50 0.06 -4.38
N CYS A 22 -8.14 1.13 -4.85
CA CYS A 22 -9.33 1.69 -4.21
C CYS A 22 -10.59 0.86 -4.50
N GLU A 23 -10.58 0.06 -5.56
CA GLU A 23 -11.72 -0.74 -6.03
C GLU A 23 -11.58 -2.16 -5.52
N GLU A 24 -10.41 -2.76 -5.69
CA GLU A 24 -10.14 -4.15 -5.33
C GLU A 24 -10.03 -4.38 -3.82
N TYR A 25 -9.27 -3.55 -3.10
CA TYR A 25 -8.88 -3.88 -1.73
C TYR A 25 -9.79 -3.28 -0.67
N ASP A 26 -10.05 -4.08 0.36
CA ASP A 26 -10.58 -3.60 1.63
C ASP A 26 -9.40 -3.07 2.47
N VAL A 27 -9.28 -1.75 2.55
CA VAL A 27 -8.16 -1.08 3.23
C VAL A 27 -8.38 -1.15 4.74
N SER A 28 -7.63 -2.02 5.42
CA SER A 28 -7.58 -2.06 6.88
C SER A 28 -6.82 -0.87 7.45
N LEU A 29 -7.20 -0.47 8.66
CA LEU A 29 -6.63 0.65 9.38
C LEU A 29 -6.03 0.17 10.70
N GLY A 30 -4.82 0.67 11.00
CA GLY A 30 -4.29 0.66 12.36
C GLY A 30 -4.89 1.80 13.18
N TYR A 31 -4.67 1.74 14.50
CA TYR A 31 -5.20 2.71 15.46
C TYR A 31 -4.88 4.18 15.08
N GLU A 32 -3.63 4.47 14.74
CA GLU A 32 -3.20 5.83 14.38
C GLU A 32 -3.82 6.34 13.08
N ASP A 33 -4.01 5.45 12.09
CA ASP A 33 -4.70 5.81 10.86
C ASP A 33 -6.19 6.08 11.13
N GLU A 34 -6.85 5.24 11.93
CA GLU A 34 -8.24 5.48 12.32
C GLU A 34 -8.38 6.83 13.04
N LYS A 35 -7.58 7.07 14.08
CA LYS A 35 -7.58 8.33 14.84
C LYS A 35 -7.39 9.54 13.94
N ARG A 36 -6.39 9.52 13.05
CA ARG A 36 -6.12 10.63 12.12
C ARG A 36 -7.26 10.84 11.12
N LEU A 37 -7.91 9.77 10.68
CA LEU A 37 -8.94 9.83 9.64
C LEU A 37 -10.34 10.15 10.19
N ARG A 38 -10.57 10.11 11.52
CA ARG A 38 -11.85 10.50 12.16
C ARG A 38 -12.32 11.89 11.75
N ARG A 39 -11.40 12.82 11.49
CA ARG A 39 -11.70 14.19 11.03
C ARG A 39 -12.47 14.26 9.71
N PHE A 40 -12.51 13.18 8.94
CA PHE A 40 -13.25 13.10 7.67
C PHE A 40 -14.69 12.59 7.83
N GLY A 41 -15.16 12.40 9.07
CA GLY A 41 -16.52 11.99 9.39
C GLY A 41 -16.74 10.48 9.24
N ASN A 42 -17.91 10.09 8.72
CA ASN A 42 -18.29 8.68 8.59
C ASN A 42 -17.59 8.00 7.40
N VAL A 43 -16.33 7.60 7.60
CA VAL A 43 -15.45 7.00 6.57
C VAL A 43 -15.04 5.57 6.87
N PHE A 44 -15.48 5.01 8.00
CA PHE A 44 -15.07 3.68 8.45
C PHE A 44 -16.18 2.63 8.29
N ARG A 45 -15.74 1.38 8.16
CA ARG A 45 -16.56 0.18 8.32
C ARG A 45 -15.88 -0.69 9.38
N TYR A 46 -16.60 -0.96 10.47
CA TYR A 46 -16.15 -1.87 11.51
C TYR A 46 -16.51 -3.31 11.12
N GLY A 47 -15.50 -4.16 10.95
CA GLY A 47 -15.67 -5.59 10.67
C GLY A 47 -15.27 -6.43 11.88
N LYS A 48 -15.50 -7.75 11.80
CA LYS A 48 -15.21 -8.68 12.91
C LYS A 48 -13.75 -8.69 13.35
N ILE A 49 -12.83 -8.47 12.41
CA ILE A 49 -11.37 -8.59 12.62
C ILE A 49 -10.63 -7.26 12.49
N GLY A 50 -11.35 -6.13 12.46
CA GLY A 50 -10.70 -4.81 12.40
C GLY A 50 -11.54 -3.69 11.80
N VAL A 51 -10.90 -2.53 11.65
CA VAL A 51 -11.48 -1.31 11.08
C VAL A 51 -10.99 -1.13 9.66
N TYR A 52 -11.90 -0.80 8.76
CA TYR A 52 -11.61 -0.62 7.34
C TYR A 52 -12.10 0.73 6.84
N LEU A 53 -11.50 1.24 5.76
CA LEU A 53 -12.14 2.30 4.99
C LEU A 53 -13.42 1.78 4.36
N ARG A 54 -14.50 2.56 4.48
CA ARG A 54 -15.77 2.26 3.86
C ARG A 54 -15.65 2.31 2.34
N LYS A 55 -16.40 1.45 1.64
CA LYS A 55 -16.64 1.54 0.20
C LYS A 55 -18.03 2.11 -0.09
N LYS A 56 -18.15 2.91 -1.15
CA LYS A 56 -19.42 3.38 -1.73
C LYS A 56 -19.39 3.08 -3.21
N ASN A 57 -20.41 2.38 -3.72
CA ASN A 57 -20.51 1.95 -5.12
C ASN A 57 -19.26 1.18 -5.60
N GLY A 58 -18.81 0.21 -4.80
CA GLY A 58 -17.64 -0.63 -5.12
C GLY A 58 -16.26 0.02 -4.94
N ARG A 59 -16.18 1.31 -4.61
CA ARG A 59 -14.91 2.04 -4.49
C ARG A 59 -14.72 2.62 -3.09
N CYS A 60 -13.47 2.77 -2.66
CA CYS A 60 -13.12 3.47 -1.41
C CYS A 60 -13.83 4.83 -1.32
N ILE A 61 -14.34 5.19 -0.14
CA ILE A 61 -15.09 6.44 0.12
C ILE A 61 -14.34 7.71 -0.31
N PHE A 62 -13.00 7.66 -0.36
CA PHE A 62 -12.14 8.77 -0.78
C PHE A 62 -11.80 8.78 -2.28
N ARG A 63 -12.28 7.80 -3.07
CA ARG A 63 -12.11 7.73 -4.52
C ARG A 63 -13.15 8.61 -5.23
N LYS A 64 -12.66 9.58 -5.99
CA LYS A 64 -13.37 10.26 -7.08
C LYS A 64 -12.56 10.02 -8.35
N ASP A 65 -12.23 11.05 -9.14
CA ASP A 65 -11.31 10.94 -10.29
C ASP A 65 -9.87 10.65 -9.87
N LYS A 66 -9.52 10.96 -8.61
CA LYS A 66 -8.30 10.54 -7.90
C LYS A 66 -8.59 10.25 -6.42
N CYS A 67 -7.60 9.74 -5.69
CA CYS A 67 -7.67 9.62 -4.23
C CYS A 67 -7.64 11.02 -3.58
N ARG A 68 -8.74 11.44 -2.95
CA ARG A 68 -8.86 12.77 -2.34
C ARG A 68 -7.95 12.99 -1.12
N ILE A 69 -7.58 11.90 -0.44
CA ILE A 69 -6.70 11.94 0.74
C ILE A 69 -5.28 11.46 0.42
N TYR A 70 -4.82 11.56 -0.83
CA TYR A 70 -3.54 10.97 -1.26
C TYR A 70 -2.35 11.29 -0.32
N ARG A 71 -2.25 12.54 0.15
CA ARG A 71 -1.21 12.98 1.11
C ARG A 71 -1.39 12.43 2.53
N PHE A 72 -2.61 12.05 2.90
CA PHE A 72 -2.97 11.55 4.24
C PHE A 72 -3.31 10.06 4.25
N ARG A 73 -2.99 9.34 3.17
CA ARG A 73 -3.31 7.92 2.98
C ARG A 73 -2.90 7.11 4.20
N PRO A 74 -3.72 6.12 4.60
CA PRO A 74 -3.33 5.19 5.65
C PRO A 74 -2.11 4.37 5.22
N ILE A 75 -1.41 3.78 6.18
CA ILE A 75 -0.19 2.99 5.99
C ILE A 75 -0.43 1.89 4.95
N ALA A 76 -1.56 1.17 5.03
CA ALA A 76 -1.91 0.13 4.06
C ALA A 76 -1.92 0.66 2.61
N CYS A 77 -2.49 1.85 2.37
CA CYS A 77 -2.50 2.47 1.05
C CYS A 77 -1.14 3.02 0.61
N ARG A 78 -0.25 3.39 1.54
CA ARG A 78 1.12 3.83 1.22
C ARG A 78 2.02 2.66 0.88
N LYS A 79 1.79 1.52 1.53
CA LYS A 79 2.52 0.27 1.27
C LYS A 79 2.17 -0.30 -0.08
N TYR A 80 0.93 -0.22 -0.55
CA TYR A 80 0.56 -0.78 -1.84
C TYR A 80 1.39 -0.18 -3.00
N PRO A 81 2.01 -0.99 -3.87
CA PRO A 81 1.82 -2.44 -4.07
C PRO A 81 2.81 -3.36 -3.35
N PHE A 82 3.61 -2.85 -2.42
CA PHE A 82 4.66 -3.55 -1.71
C PHE A 82 4.15 -4.37 -0.52
N TYR A 83 4.64 -5.60 -0.43
CA TYR A 83 4.39 -6.56 0.65
C TYR A 83 5.73 -6.96 1.26
N PHE A 84 5.82 -6.87 2.58
CA PHE A 84 7.04 -7.11 3.34
C PHE A 84 6.86 -8.39 4.15
N ARG A 85 7.85 -9.29 4.09
CA ARG A 85 7.88 -10.58 4.78
C ARG A 85 9.23 -10.78 5.47
N GLU A 86 9.25 -11.63 6.48
CA GLU A 86 10.49 -12.04 7.17
C GLU A 86 11.29 -13.05 6.35
N GLU A 87 10.63 -13.81 5.48
CA GLU A 87 11.22 -14.88 4.67
C GLU A 87 10.91 -14.73 3.18
N GLY A 88 11.79 -15.27 2.34
CA GLY A 88 11.63 -15.30 0.89
C GLY A 88 12.90 -15.77 0.17
N GLY A 89 12.89 -15.67 -1.17
CA GLY A 89 14.03 -16.02 -2.02
C GLY A 89 15.04 -14.88 -2.18
N GLU A 90 16.13 -15.16 -2.90
CA GLU A 90 17.20 -14.19 -3.18
C GLU A 90 16.68 -12.92 -3.86
N ASP A 91 15.80 -13.08 -4.86
CA ASP A 91 15.26 -11.96 -5.64
C ASP A 91 14.34 -11.04 -4.84
N SER A 92 13.89 -11.45 -3.66
CA SER A 92 13.07 -10.61 -2.78
C SER A 92 13.89 -9.95 -1.66
N LYS A 93 15.16 -10.31 -1.47
CA LYS A 93 15.99 -9.75 -0.40
C LYS A 93 16.25 -8.26 -0.59
N PHE A 94 15.98 -7.50 0.47
CA PHE A 94 16.24 -6.08 0.59
C PHE A 94 16.90 -5.77 1.94
N GLU A 95 18.13 -5.27 1.90
CA GLU A 95 18.86 -4.87 3.11
C GLU A 95 18.46 -3.47 3.54
N PHE A 96 18.03 -3.34 4.80
CA PHE A 96 17.60 -2.06 5.35
C PHE A 96 18.00 -1.93 6.82
N MET A 97 18.86 -0.95 7.12
CA MET A 97 19.34 -0.65 8.48
C MET A 97 19.93 -1.88 9.22
N GLY A 98 20.72 -2.70 8.51
CA GLY A 98 21.36 -3.89 9.08
C GLY A 98 20.42 -5.08 9.29
N ARG A 99 19.25 -5.09 8.62
CA ARG A 99 18.31 -6.20 8.61
C ARG A 99 17.91 -6.55 7.19
N THR A 100 17.80 -7.83 6.91
CA THR A 100 17.19 -8.34 5.67
C THR A 100 15.67 -8.35 5.82
N VAL A 101 14.98 -7.77 4.85
CA VAL A 101 13.53 -7.88 4.67
C VAL A 101 13.25 -8.43 3.28
N HIS A 102 12.26 -9.30 3.15
CA HIS A 102 11.85 -9.81 1.85
C HIS A 102 10.68 -9.00 1.29
N VAL A 103 10.88 -8.38 0.13
CA VAL A 103 9.92 -7.47 -0.50
C VAL A 103 9.34 -8.10 -1.77
N PHE A 104 8.01 -8.10 -1.83
CA PHE A 104 7.24 -8.56 -2.97
C PHE A 104 6.31 -7.43 -3.45
N VAL A 105 5.85 -7.53 -4.69
CA VAL A 105 4.90 -6.59 -5.27
C VAL A 105 3.71 -7.30 -5.88
N ASP A 106 2.55 -6.65 -5.86
CA ASP A 106 1.37 -7.04 -6.64
C ASP A 106 1.54 -6.58 -8.10
N PRO A 107 1.75 -7.50 -9.06
CA PRO A 107 2.07 -7.15 -10.45
C PRO A 107 0.91 -6.47 -11.19
N ARG A 108 -0.31 -6.49 -10.63
CA ARG A 108 -1.48 -5.79 -11.19
C ARG A 108 -1.41 -4.27 -10.99
N CYS A 109 -0.44 -3.76 -10.23
CA CYS A 109 -0.23 -2.34 -10.11
C CYS A 109 0.33 -1.75 -11.40
N SER A 110 -0.49 -0.95 -12.10
CA SER A 110 -0.10 -0.23 -13.32
C SER A 110 1.01 0.82 -13.14
N GLY A 111 1.52 0.99 -11.93
CA GLY A 111 2.59 1.93 -11.60
C GLY A 111 3.99 1.33 -11.60
N LEU A 112 4.08 0.01 -11.72
CA LEU A 112 5.36 -0.70 -11.81
C LEU A 112 6.01 -0.41 -13.17
N GLY A 113 7.30 -0.06 -13.16
CA GLY A 113 8.07 0.31 -14.36
C GLY A 113 8.08 1.80 -14.70
N ASP A 114 7.29 2.64 -14.02
CA ASP A 114 7.34 4.11 -14.12
C ASP A 114 7.86 4.72 -12.81
N GLY A 115 8.41 5.94 -12.83
CA GLY A 115 8.68 6.68 -11.60
C GLY A 115 10.13 6.76 -11.16
N GLU A 116 10.25 6.90 -9.84
CA GLU A 116 11.52 6.88 -9.12
C GLU A 116 11.98 5.42 -8.93
N ARG A 117 13.24 5.25 -8.50
CA ARG A 117 13.81 3.92 -8.28
C ARG A 117 13.03 3.16 -7.22
N ILE A 118 12.71 1.90 -7.49
CA ILE A 118 11.84 1.11 -6.61
C ILE A 118 12.47 0.95 -5.21
N GLU A 119 13.80 0.85 -5.13
CA GLU A 119 14.54 0.72 -3.88
C GLU A 119 14.43 1.96 -2.98
N GLU A 120 14.38 3.15 -3.59
CA GLU A 120 14.19 4.42 -2.87
C GLU A 120 12.78 4.49 -2.27
N VAL A 121 11.78 4.04 -3.04
CA VAL A 121 10.39 3.92 -2.57
C VAL A 121 10.30 2.94 -1.41
N ILE A 122 10.87 1.75 -1.55
CA ILE A 122 10.88 0.70 -0.53
C ILE A 122 11.52 1.24 0.75
N SER A 123 12.69 1.87 0.65
CA SER A 123 13.39 2.49 1.79
C SER A 123 12.53 3.54 2.48
N ARG A 124 11.84 4.40 1.71
CA ARG A 124 10.94 5.43 2.25
C ARG A 124 9.73 4.84 2.95
N ILE A 125 9.18 3.74 2.44
CA ILE A 125 8.07 3.03 3.08
C ILE A 125 8.52 2.38 4.38
N LEU A 126 9.66 1.68 4.40
CA LEU A 126 10.19 1.04 5.60
C LEU A 126 10.48 2.04 6.73
N LYS A 127 10.94 3.25 6.40
CA LYS A 127 11.10 4.35 7.38
C LYS A 127 9.80 4.82 8.04
N GLN A 128 8.64 4.64 7.39
CA GLN A 128 7.34 5.14 7.88
C GLN A 128 6.55 4.11 8.70
N VAL A 129 7.00 2.87 8.73
CA VAL A 129 6.27 1.72 9.30
C VAL A 129 6.89 1.27 10.63
N ARG A 130 7.94 1.96 11.06
CA ARG A 130 8.64 1.71 12.32
C ARG A 130 8.07 2.54 13.45
#